data_AF-A0A8T4YMQ1-F1
#
_entry.id   AF-A0A8T4YMQ1-F1
#
_cell.length_a   1.000
_cell.length_b   1.000
_cell.length_c   1.000
_cell.angle_alpha   90.00
_cell.angle_beta   90.00
_cell.angle_gamma   90.00
#
_symmetry.space_group_name_H-M   'P 1'
#
loop_
_entity.id
_entity.type
_entity.pdbx_description
1 polymer ?
#
loop_
_entity_poly.entity_id
_entity_poly.type
_entity_poly.pdbx_seq_one_letter_code
_entity_poly.pdbx_strand_id
1 'polypeptide(L)'
;MKKPVIAMLTATVIVVSFLGVSLFSQTVQAADPTAWYMTVNGVLDSDTYVLYPYASKSLKVGFSKFGELIDSNRNVGLEYAGARDPFAAPAGPSIDESRLPKKVWINGWYIDIRYVHEDWGPRNVWAGALFADKGDYGKNWIRVDNDYTYPLHPRLESDETFDDKGLELDGFNVIPGLVNGGRKTNGTAITEPIIVLYDGPRLFVAMSVTHIYDWYEETDENLHLVDVVLTIMFNKVKKQVVVIKDVKFIDQAKFVIADLPITTPEGEDITIPRALLVQFSNREEWDLGAKGVANTVDYSSYVHFYTKGTAPNDNESEGQPTVYNDAWTMLPTLPANVTYGGVKINAWGPEPKTNGTYDVAQIISNDKKYVGWHAFWPSLSDWSADAARGSVKTWFRAMKADDPHWIDSYSGSEPFLAPLIVGEWDFILSDREEKVMNIINIGRQFRGVSVYGVTDLNDGDDANMGSGHNNLLDSEVLYQLNEI
;
A
#
# COMPACT_ATOMS: atom_id res chain seq x y z
N MET A 1 -9.37 -64.52 -25.15
CA MET A 1 -8.50 -64.06 -24.05
C MET A 1 -8.79 -64.85 -22.79
N LYS A 2 -7.77 -65.39 -22.11
CA LYS A 2 -7.95 -66.16 -20.86
C LYS A 2 -8.45 -65.20 -19.77
N LYS A 3 -9.47 -65.61 -18.99
CA LYS A 3 -10.08 -64.86 -17.87
C LYS A 3 -9.11 -64.02 -17.00
N PRO A 4 -7.87 -64.46 -16.67
CA PRO A 4 -6.93 -63.63 -15.91
C PRO A 4 -6.47 -62.34 -16.62
N VAL A 5 -6.40 -62.31 -17.95
CA VAL A 5 -5.94 -61.12 -18.71
C VAL A 5 -6.99 -60.01 -18.70
N ILE A 6 -8.28 -60.39 -18.70
CA ILE A 6 -9.39 -59.43 -18.62
C ILE A 6 -9.41 -58.80 -17.23
N ALA A 7 -9.28 -59.59 -16.16
CA ALA A 7 -9.23 -59.08 -14.79
C ALA A 7 -8.06 -58.11 -14.55
N MET A 8 -6.89 -58.41 -15.13
CA MET A 8 -5.71 -57.54 -15.04
C MET A 8 -5.92 -56.22 -15.80
N LEU A 9 -6.50 -56.26 -17.00
CA LEU A 9 -6.84 -55.06 -17.76
C LEU A 9 -7.90 -54.20 -17.06
N THR A 10 -8.93 -54.82 -16.45
CA THR A 10 -9.97 -54.08 -15.72
C THR A 10 -9.41 -53.43 -14.45
N ALA A 11 -8.53 -54.11 -13.71
CA ALA A 11 -7.85 -53.55 -12.54
C ALA A 11 -6.93 -52.38 -12.90
N THR A 12 -6.17 -52.49 -13.99
CA THR A 12 -5.29 -51.40 -14.46
C THR A 12 -6.09 -50.19 -14.92
N VAL A 13 -7.21 -50.38 -15.63
CA VAL A 13 -8.08 -49.26 -16.05
C VAL A 13 -8.67 -48.54 -14.83
N ILE A 14 -9.11 -49.26 -13.80
CA ILE A 14 -9.62 -48.66 -12.56
C ILE A 14 -8.53 -47.86 -11.84
N VAL A 15 -7.32 -48.40 -11.70
CA VAL A 15 -6.19 -47.70 -11.04
C VAL A 15 -5.75 -46.45 -11.82
N VAL A 16 -5.70 -46.51 -13.16
CA VAL A 16 -5.39 -45.34 -14.00
C VAL A 16 -6.52 -44.30 -13.96
N SER A 17 -7.77 -44.72 -13.80
CA SER A 17 -8.91 -43.80 -13.64
C SER A 17 -8.85 -43.03 -12.32
N PHE A 18 -8.41 -43.66 -11.23
CA PHE A 18 -8.22 -42.98 -9.94
C PHE A 18 -6.98 -42.08 -9.91
N LEU A 19 -5.87 -42.49 -10.56
CA LEU A 19 -4.66 -41.66 -10.69
C LEU A 19 -4.89 -40.41 -11.56
N GLY A 20 -5.74 -40.51 -12.59
CA GLY A 20 -6.10 -39.36 -13.42
C GLY A 20 -6.78 -38.24 -12.63
N VAL A 21 -7.71 -38.57 -11.71
CA VAL A 21 -8.42 -37.54 -10.91
C VAL A 21 -7.49 -36.87 -9.89
N SER A 22 -6.51 -37.59 -9.33
CA SER A 22 -5.49 -36.99 -8.46
C SER A 22 -4.48 -36.11 -9.20
N LEU A 23 -4.19 -36.40 -10.47
CA LEU A 23 -3.23 -35.62 -11.29
C LEU A 23 -3.86 -34.36 -11.91
N PHE A 24 -5.19 -34.22 -11.87
CA PHE A 24 -5.95 -33.04 -12.33
C PHE A 24 -6.77 -32.37 -11.23
N SER A 25 -6.45 -32.64 -9.96
CA SER A 25 -6.97 -31.81 -8.87
C SER A 25 -6.27 -30.46 -8.93
N GLN A 26 -6.80 -29.54 -9.74
CA GLN A 26 -6.55 -28.12 -9.53
C GLN A 26 -6.98 -27.83 -8.09
N THR A 27 -6.07 -27.33 -7.26
CA THR A 27 -6.45 -26.73 -5.98
C THR A 27 -7.42 -25.60 -6.30
N VAL A 28 -8.72 -25.85 -6.10
CA VAL A 28 -9.72 -24.80 -6.19
C VAL A 28 -9.43 -23.89 -5.01
N GLN A 29 -8.79 -22.75 -5.27
CA GLN A 29 -8.61 -21.70 -4.28
C GLN A 29 -10.02 -21.29 -3.85
N ALA A 30 -10.31 -21.41 -2.56
CA ALA A 30 -11.56 -20.90 -2.03
C ALA A 30 -11.59 -19.40 -2.33
N ALA A 31 -12.68 -18.92 -2.94
CA ALA A 31 -12.86 -17.49 -3.12
C ALA A 31 -12.83 -16.81 -1.75
N ASP A 32 -12.17 -15.66 -1.67
CA ASP A 32 -12.11 -14.91 -0.43
C ASP A 32 -13.52 -14.65 0.12
N PRO A 33 -13.72 -14.70 1.46
CA PRO A 33 -15.01 -14.45 2.07
C PRO A 33 -15.61 -13.11 1.64
N THR A 34 -16.91 -13.10 1.29
CA THR A 34 -17.61 -11.85 0.90
C THR A 34 -17.57 -10.79 1.99
N ALA A 35 -17.56 -11.20 3.27
CA ALA A 35 -17.47 -10.30 4.42
C ALA A 35 -16.13 -9.55 4.52
N TRP A 36 -15.10 -9.94 3.75
CA TRP A 36 -13.84 -9.23 3.71
C TRP A 36 -13.88 -7.98 2.84
N TYR A 37 -14.93 -7.76 2.06
CA TYR A 37 -14.96 -6.69 1.08
C TYR A 37 -16.25 -5.87 1.15
N MET A 38 -16.14 -4.62 0.73
CA MET A 38 -17.26 -3.70 0.62
C MET A 38 -17.14 -2.87 -0.65
N THR A 39 -18.28 -2.62 -1.30
CA THR A 39 -18.41 -1.67 -2.40
C THR A 39 -19.42 -0.59 -1.98
N VAL A 40 -19.06 0.67 -2.17
CA VAL A 40 -19.90 1.83 -1.88
C VAL A 40 -20.04 2.68 -3.13
N ASN A 41 -21.28 2.96 -3.53
CA ASN A 41 -21.57 3.82 -4.68
C ASN A 41 -21.64 5.29 -4.27
N GLY A 42 -21.03 6.16 -5.07
CA GLY A 42 -21.30 7.58 -5.10
C GLY A 42 -22.63 7.89 -5.80
N VAL A 43 -23.10 9.11 -5.60
CA VAL A 43 -24.39 9.63 -6.07
C VAL A 43 -24.26 11.05 -6.64
N LEU A 44 -23.04 11.51 -6.95
CA LEU A 44 -22.81 12.85 -7.51
C LEU A 44 -23.58 13.10 -8.82
N ASP A 45 -23.72 12.07 -9.66
CA ASP A 45 -24.47 12.15 -10.93
C ASP A 45 -25.99 12.32 -10.79
N SER A 46 -26.52 12.06 -9.59
CA SER A 46 -27.95 12.17 -9.26
C SER A 46 -28.24 13.15 -8.12
N ASP A 47 -27.20 13.76 -7.55
CA ASP A 47 -27.33 14.75 -6.48
C ASP A 47 -27.93 16.05 -7.03
N THR A 48 -28.96 16.55 -6.35
CA THR A 48 -29.71 17.74 -6.80
C THR A 48 -29.14 19.05 -6.25
N TYR A 49 -28.06 19.01 -5.45
CA TYR A 49 -27.44 20.22 -4.92
C TYR A 49 -26.46 20.81 -5.94
N VAL A 50 -26.82 21.96 -6.50
CA VAL A 50 -26.10 22.62 -7.59
C VAL A 50 -24.97 23.50 -7.03
N LEU A 51 -23.84 22.90 -6.65
CA LEU A 51 -22.61 23.63 -6.27
C LEU A 51 -21.31 22.95 -6.74
N TYR A 52 -21.39 21.88 -7.54
CA TYR A 52 -20.21 21.21 -8.08
C TYR A 52 -19.84 21.78 -9.46
N PRO A 53 -18.70 22.46 -9.62
CA PRO A 53 -18.40 23.22 -10.84
C PRO A 53 -17.91 22.38 -12.03
N TYR A 54 -17.66 21.08 -11.81
CA TYR A 54 -17.17 20.15 -12.82
C TYR A 54 -18.22 19.12 -13.22
N ALA A 55 -17.86 18.18 -14.12
CA ALA A 55 -18.77 17.14 -14.57
C ALA A 55 -19.30 16.30 -13.39
N SER A 56 -20.61 16.25 -13.22
CA SER A 56 -21.26 15.47 -12.14
C SER A 56 -21.32 13.99 -12.52
N LYS A 57 -20.19 13.29 -12.36
CA LYS A 57 -20.07 11.84 -12.54
C LYS A 57 -19.70 11.19 -11.22
N SER A 58 -20.33 10.05 -10.93
CA SER A 58 -20.14 9.35 -9.66
C SER A 58 -18.87 8.51 -9.64
N LEU A 59 -18.25 8.48 -8.46
CA LEU A 59 -17.20 7.54 -8.09
C LEU A 59 -17.84 6.34 -7.38
N LYS A 60 -17.29 5.15 -7.54
CA LYS A 60 -17.64 3.94 -6.80
C LYS A 60 -16.37 3.35 -6.22
N VAL A 61 -16.41 2.99 -4.95
CA VAL A 61 -15.22 2.61 -4.18
C VAL A 61 -15.40 1.19 -3.68
N GLY A 62 -14.47 0.31 -4.02
CA GLY A 62 -14.31 -1.00 -3.42
C GLY A 62 -13.15 -0.99 -2.44
N PHE A 63 -13.28 -1.70 -1.32
CA PHE A 63 -12.18 -1.87 -0.38
C PHE A 63 -12.30 -3.17 0.41
N SER A 64 -11.18 -3.61 0.97
CA SER A 64 -11.09 -4.82 1.79
C SER A 64 -10.98 -4.50 3.28
N LYS A 65 -11.18 -5.51 4.13
CA LYS A 65 -10.93 -5.44 5.57
C LYS A 65 -9.47 -5.15 5.89
N PHE A 66 -8.53 -5.43 4.96
CA PHE A 66 -7.09 -5.23 5.13
C PHE A 66 -6.64 -3.81 4.78
N GLY A 67 -7.54 -2.98 4.24
CA GLY A 67 -7.26 -1.59 3.89
C GLY A 67 -6.88 -1.34 2.43
N GLU A 68 -6.88 -2.37 1.58
CA GLU A 68 -6.70 -2.23 0.14
C GLU A 68 -7.96 -1.58 -0.46
N LEU A 69 -7.81 -0.67 -1.41
CA LEU A 69 -8.92 -0.06 -2.16
C LEU A 69 -9.36 -0.95 -3.33
N ILE A 70 -9.66 -2.22 -3.03
CA ILE A 70 -10.18 -3.23 -3.96
C ILE A 70 -11.26 -4.09 -3.26
N ASP A 71 -12.45 -4.18 -3.86
CA ASP A 71 -13.44 -5.25 -3.64
C ASP A 71 -13.24 -6.33 -4.71
N SER A 72 -12.53 -7.40 -4.34
CA SER A 72 -12.22 -8.51 -5.25
C SER A 72 -13.46 -9.30 -5.67
N ASN A 73 -14.54 -9.31 -4.88
CA ASN A 73 -15.74 -10.06 -5.27
C ASN A 73 -16.50 -9.38 -6.40
N ARG A 74 -16.39 -8.06 -6.49
CA ARG A 74 -17.07 -7.25 -7.51
C ARG A 74 -16.15 -6.68 -8.58
N ASN A 75 -14.83 -6.78 -8.40
CA ASN A 75 -13.81 -6.17 -9.25
C ASN A 75 -14.00 -4.65 -9.32
N VAL A 76 -14.07 -4.03 -8.15
CA VAL A 76 -14.20 -2.58 -8.02
C VAL A 76 -13.06 -2.09 -7.15
N GLY A 77 -12.32 -1.11 -7.62
CA GLY A 77 -11.34 -0.35 -6.86
C GLY A 77 -11.80 1.09 -6.71
N LEU A 78 -11.37 1.95 -7.61
CA LEU A 78 -11.71 3.38 -7.64
C LEU A 78 -12.46 3.73 -8.94
N GLU A 79 -13.58 3.04 -9.18
CA GLU A 79 -14.33 3.10 -10.43
C GLU A 79 -15.01 4.46 -10.63
N TYR A 80 -14.60 5.19 -11.66
CA TYR A 80 -15.16 6.47 -12.04
C TYR A 80 -16.08 6.35 -13.25
N ALA A 81 -17.31 6.83 -13.10
CA ALA A 81 -18.31 6.95 -14.16
C ALA A 81 -18.64 5.64 -14.91
N GLY A 82 -18.33 4.47 -14.34
CA GLY A 82 -18.40 3.19 -15.04
C GLY A 82 -17.46 3.07 -16.23
N ALA A 83 -16.43 3.91 -16.31
CA ALA A 83 -15.56 4.04 -17.49
C ALA A 83 -14.08 3.74 -17.19
N ARG A 84 -13.59 4.07 -16.00
CA ARG A 84 -12.20 3.81 -15.56
C ARG A 84 -12.18 3.30 -14.14
N ASP A 85 -11.29 2.38 -13.85
CA ASP A 85 -10.99 1.93 -12.50
C ASP A 85 -9.48 1.66 -12.45
N PRO A 86 -8.67 2.52 -11.81
CA PRO A 86 -7.22 2.41 -11.85
C PRO A 86 -6.67 1.27 -10.98
N PHE A 87 -7.46 0.71 -10.06
CA PHE A 87 -7.01 -0.34 -9.13
C PHE A 87 -7.63 -1.71 -9.42
N ALA A 88 -8.72 -1.75 -10.19
CA ALA A 88 -9.37 -2.97 -10.65
C ALA A 88 -9.76 -2.86 -12.14
N ALA A 89 -8.81 -2.45 -12.99
CA ALA A 89 -9.08 -2.27 -14.41
C ALA A 89 -9.40 -3.60 -15.14
N PRO A 90 -10.31 -3.59 -16.12
CA PRO A 90 -11.16 -2.47 -16.54
C PRO A 90 -12.38 -2.26 -15.62
N ALA A 91 -12.98 -1.06 -15.68
CA ALA A 91 -14.19 -0.74 -14.93
C ALA A 91 -15.33 -1.78 -15.13
N GLY A 92 -16.04 -2.07 -14.03
CA GLY A 92 -17.10 -3.07 -13.99
C GLY A 92 -16.57 -4.47 -13.66
N PRO A 93 -17.44 -5.51 -13.73
CA PRO A 93 -17.12 -6.82 -13.17
C PRO A 93 -16.13 -7.65 -14.02
N SER A 94 -15.74 -7.18 -15.21
CA SER A 94 -14.85 -7.92 -16.12
C SER A 94 -13.38 -7.75 -15.75
N ILE A 95 -12.57 -8.75 -16.07
CA ILE A 95 -11.11 -8.73 -15.89
C ILE A 95 -10.46 -8.82 -17.26
N ASP A 96 -9.44 -8.00 -17.54
CA ASP A 96 -8.58 -8.22 -18.70
C ASP A 96 -7.50 -9.27 -18.35
N GLU A 97 -7.89 -10.55 -18.40
CA GLU A 97 -7.01 -11.69 -18.10
C GLU A 97 -5.72 -11.70 -18.94
N SER A 98 -5.70 -11.02 -20.09
CA SER A 98 -4.52 -10.97 -20.96
C SER A 98 -3.48 -9.94 -20.53
N ARG A 99 -3.90 -8.90 -19.80
CA ARG A 99 -3.06 -7.73 -19.52
C ARG A 99 -3.00 -7.38 -18.04
N LEU A 100 -4.15 -7.37 -17.37
CA LEU A 100 -4.33 -7.01 -15.96
C LEU A 100 -5.10 -8.10 -15.22
N PRO A 101 -4.61 -9.36 -15.18
CA PRO A 101 -5.19 -10.37 -14.29
C PRO A 101 -4.98 -9.95 -12.83
N LYS A 102 -5.90 -10.30 -11.93
CA LYS A 102 -5.90 -9.87 -10.52
C LYS A 102 -4.56 -9.98 -9.78
N LYS A 103 -3.75 -10.98 -10.11
CA LYS A 103 -2.42 -11.17 -9.49
C LYS A 103 -1.44 -10.01 -9.73
N VAL A 104 -1.74 -9.08 -10.63
CA VAL A 104 -0.93 -7.87 -10.84
C VAL A 104 -1.58 -6.60 -10.30
N TRP A 105 -2.78 -6.65 -9.70
CA TRP A 105 -3.38 -5.48 -9.08
C TRP A 105 -2.66 -5.16 -7.76
N ILE A 106 -1.70 -4.23 -7.80
CA ILE A 106 -0.92 -3.83 -6.63
C ILE A 106 -1.55 -2.58 -6.02
N ASN A 107 -2.26 -2.72 -4.90
CA ASN A 107 -2.79 -1.59 -4.14
C ASN A 107 -2.76 -1.91 -2.64
N GLY A 108 -2.34 -0.95 -1.83
CA GLY A 108 -2.42 -1.04 -0.37
C GLY A 108 -1.28 -0.34 0.36
N TRP A 109 -0.78 -0.98 1.42
CA TRP A 109 0.20 -0.39 2.33
C TRP A 109 1.27 -1.39 2.79
N TYR A 110 2.37 -0.86 3.31
CA TYR A 110 3.50 -1.60 3.85
C TYR A 110 4.03 -0.90 5.12
N ILE A 111 4.52 -1.67 6.08
CA ILE A 111 5.16 -1.21 7.31
C ILE A 111 6.43 -2.01 7.58
N ASP A 112 7.49 -1.33 7.99
CA ASP A 112 8.74 -1.90 8.50
C ASP A 112 8.99 -1.31 9.90
N ILE A 113 9.22 -2.19 10.87
CA ILE A 113 9.31 -1.86 12.29
C ILE A 113 10.63 -2.42 12.83
N ARG A 114 11.52 -1.53 13.25
CA ARG A 114 12.83 -1.89 13.83
C ARG A 114 12.87 -1.49 15.29
N TYR A 115 13.28 -2.42 16.13
CA TYR A 115 13.42 -2.19 17.56
C TYR A 115 14.43 -3.15 18.18
N VAL A 116 14.70 -2.97 19.47
CA VAL A 116 15.54 -3.89 20.23
C VAL A 116 14.67 -4.54 21.30
N HIS A 117 14.55 -5.85 21.27
CA HIS A 117 13.99 -6.63 22.38
C HIS A 117 15.07 -6.88 23.42
N GLU A 118 14.73 -6.83 24.71
CA GLU A 118 15.68 -7.01 25.82
C GLU A 118 16.33 -8.39 25.80
N ASP A 119 15.55 -9.43 25.48
CA ASP A 119 16.05 -10.82 25.45
C ASP A 119 16.35 -11.34 24.03
N TRP A 120 15.66 -10.82 23.00
CA TRP A 120 15.76 -11.35 21.62
C TRP A 120 16.76 -10.56 20.77
N GLY A 121 17.28 -9.44 21.30
CA GLY A 121 18.20 -8.56 20.61
C GLY A 121 17.52 -7.67 19.56
N PRO A 122 18.27 -7.19 18.56
CA PRO A 122 17.72 -6.38 17.46
C PRO A 122 16.69 -7.16 16.64
N ARG A 123 15.54 -6.54 16.37
CA ARG A 123 14.41 -7.13 15.63
C ARG A 123 14.04 -6.25 14.43
N ASN A 124 13.55 -6.89 13.38
CA ASN A 124 12.96 -6.24 12.22
C ASN A 124 11.69 -6.98 11.80
N VAL A 125 10.54 -6.33 11.98
CA VAL A 125 9.23 -6.89 11.63
C VAL A 125 8.65 -6.06 10.51
N TRP A 126 8.31 -6.70 9.41
CA TRP A 126 7.61 -6.06 8.30
C TRP A 126 6.26 -6.73 8.06
N ALA A 127 5.30 -5.94 7.60
CA ALA A 127 4.02 -6.41 7.13
C ALA A 127 3.52 -5.53 6.00
N GLY A 128 2.70 -6.06 5.11
CA GLY A 128 2.05 -5.27 4.08
C GLY A 128 0.80 -5.97 3.58
N ALA A 129 -0.27 -5.20 3.48
CA ALA A 129 -1.49 -5.62 2.80
C ALA A 129 -1.49 -4.98 1.42
N LEU A 130 -0.81 -5.63 0.48
CA LEU A 130 -1.01 -5.39 -0.94
C LEU A 130 -2.03 -6.40 -1.45
N PHE A 131 -2.89 -6.04 -2.39
CA PHE A 131 -3.88 -6.99 -2.89
C PHE A 131 -3.27 -8.22 -3.60
N ALA A 132 -2.13 -8.02 -4.26
CA ALA A 132 -1.43 -9.07 -4.99
C ALA A 132 0.09 -8.90 -4.92
N ASP A 133 0.83 -9.94 -5.34
CA ASP A 133 2.30 -9.99 -5.34
C ASP A 133 2.93 -10.37 -6.70
N LYS A 134 2.17 -10.30 -7.79
CA LYS A 134 2.54 -10.76 -9.16
C LYS A 134 2.54 -12.29 -9.33
N GLY A 135 2.60 -13.04 -8.23
CA GLY A 135 2.44 -14.48 -8.20
C GLY A 135 0.96 -14.88 -8.07
N ASP A 136 0.25 -14.30 -7.11
CA ASP A 136 -1.14 -14.59 -6.76
C ASP A 136 -1.79 -13.37 -6.07
N TYR A 137 -3.06 -13.48 -5.65
CA TYR A 137 -3.84 -12.39 -5.05
C TYR A 137 -4.80 -12.87 -3.95
N GLY A 138 -5.31 -11.93 -3.15
CA GLY A 138 -6.28 -12.20 -2.08
C GLY A 138 -5.70 -13.01 -0.92
N LYS A 139 -6.49 -13.95 -0.38
CA LYS A 139 -6.17 -14.84 0.77
C LYS A 139 -6.03 -14.12 2.10
N ASN A 140 -5.95 -14.86 3.20
CA ASN A 140 -5.61 -14.23 4.47
C ASN A 140 -4.12 -13.82 4.50
N TRP A 141 -3.68 -13.27 5.63
CA TRP A 141 -2.26 -13.00 5.87
C TRP A 141 -1.38 -14.23 5.64
N ILE A 142 -0.20 -14.01 5.10
CA ILE A 142 0.81 -15.02 4.82
C ILE A 142 2.06 -14.69 5.65
N ARG A 143 2.54 -15.64 6.44
CA ARG A 143 3.81 -15.52 7.15
C ARG A 143 4.94 -16.10 6.30
N VAL A 144 5.92 -15.27 5.99
CA VAL A 144 7.22 -15.68 5.41
C VAL A 144 8.14 -16.02 6.58
N ASP A 145 8.89 -17.10 6.43
CA ASP A 145 9.72 -17.65 7.49
C ASP A 145 10.79 -18.56 6.87
N ASN A 146 12.02 -18.50 7.35
CA ASN A 146 13.12 -19.34 6.87
C ASN A 146 12.87 -20.86 7.07
N ASP A 147 12.00 -21.27 7.99
CA ASP A 147 11.77 -22.68 8.31
C ASP A 147 10.75 -23.39 7.41
N TYR A 148 10.06 -22.67 6.50
CA TYR A 148 9.00 -23.23 5.65
C TYR A 148 9.47 -23.93 4.34
N THR A 149 10.76 -24.26 4.23
CA THR A 149 11.52 -24.81 3.07
C THR A 149 10.81 -25.49 1.85
N TYR A 150 11.10 -25.00 0.62
CA TYR A 150 11.78 -25.66 -0.56
C TYR A 150 11.23 -25.18 -1.96
N PRO A 151 12.05 -24.98 -3.06
CA PRO A 151 13.49 -25.22 -3.26
C PRO A 151 14.44 -24.00 -3.23
N LEU A 152 13.93 -22.76 -3.22
CA LEU A 152 14.75 -21.54 -3.25
C LEU A 152 14.06 -20.51 -2.34
N HIS A 153 14.47 -20.47 -1.08
CA HIS A 153 13.84 -19.69 -0.01
C HIS A 153 14.91 -19.15 0.94
N PRO A 154 14.61 -18.10 1.73
CA PRO A 154 15.55 -17.45 2.64
C PRO A 154 16.22 -18.49 3.56
N ARG A 155 17.54 -18.39 3.72
CA ARG A 155 18.30 -19.34 4.56
C ARG A 155 18.40 -18.88 6.00
N LEU A 156 18.15 -17.60 6.23
CA LEU A 156 18.27 -16.87 7.49
C LEU A 156 17.08 -15.93 7.56
N GLU A 157 16.65 -15.56 8.78
CA GLU A 157 15.63 -14.52 9.02
C GLU A 157 15.97 -13.21 8.28
N SER A 158 17.26 -12.88 8.15
CA SER A 158 17.73 -11.69 7.41
C SER A 158 17.58 -11.77 5.89
N ASP A 159 17.39 -12.96 5.34
CA ASP A 159 17.20 -13.18 3.91
C ASP A 159 15.72 -13.07 3.50
N GLU A 160 14.80 -13.01 4.47
CA GLU A 160 13.36 -12.98 4.22
C GLU A 160 12.95 -11.69 3.53
N THR A 161 12.24 -11.83 2.41
CA THR A 161 11.74 -10.68 1.66
C THR A 161 10.26 -10.81 1.38
N PHE A 162 9.61 -9.66 1.18
CA PHE A 162 8.17 -9.60 0.92
C PHE A 162 7.74 -10.33 -0.38
N ASP A 163 8.65 -10.58 -1.32
CA ASP A 163 8.38 -11.35 -2.52
C ASP A 163 8.49 -12.88 -2.34
N ASP A 164 8.93 -13.36 -1.17
CA ASP A 164 8.97 -14.78 -0.86
C ASP A 164 7.58 -15.39 -0.66
N LYS A 165 7.50 -16.72 -0.83
CA LYS A 165 6.32 -17.50 -0.44
C LYS A 165 6.31 -17.72 1.05
N GLY A 166 5.11 -17.86 1.61
CA GLY A 166 4.92 -18.19 3.01
C GLY A 166 3.75 -19.13 3.23
N LEU A 167 3.37 -19.32 4.49
CA LEU A 167 2.20 -20.09 4.89
C LEU A 167 1.06 -19.14 5.26
N GLU A 168 -0.15 -19.42 4.79
CA GLU A 168 -1.34 -18.63 5.16
C GLU A 168 -1.64 -18.77 6.66
N LEU A 169 -2.13 -17.70 7.30
CA LEU A 169 -2.43 -17.63 8.72
C LEU A 169 -3.94 -17.79 8.99
N ASP A 170 -4.27 -18.54 10.03
CA ASP A 170 -5.58 -18.55 10.70
C ASP A 170 -5.39 -18.11 12.16
N GLY A 171 -5.56 -16.81 12.40
CA GLY A 171 -5.16 -16.16 13.63
C GLY A 171 -3.64 -16.23 13.80
N PHE A 172 -3.19 -16.95 14.83
CA PHE A 172 -1.77 -17.16 15.13
C PHE A 172 -1.20 -18.46 14.54
N ASN A 173 -2.03 -19.30 13.90
CA ASN A 173 -1.61 -20.60 13.39
C ASN A 173 -1.32 -20.52 11.90
N VAL A 174 -0.27 -21.22 11.46
CA VAL A 174 0.02 -21.41 10.04
C VAL A 174 -0.80 -22.56 9.45
N ILE A 175 -1.23 -22.39 8.20
CA ILE A 175 -1.88 -23.40 7.38
C ILE A 175 -0.81 -24.01 6.44
N PRO A 176 -0.59 -25.34 6.47
CA PRO A 176 0.44 -25.96 5.63
C PRO A 176 0.22 -25.77 4.12
N GLY A 177 1.31 -25.49 3.42
CA GLY A 177 1.34 -25.32 1.97
C GLY A 177 1.79 -23.91 1.57
N LEU A 178 2.98 -23.81 0.96
CA LEU A 178 3.53 -22.53 0.54
C LEU A 178 2.63 -21.86 -0.51
N VAL A 179 2.28 -20.61 -0.26
CA VAL A 179 1.43 -19.78 -1.11
C VAL A 179 2.08 -18.44 -1.43
N ASN A 180 1.67 -17.89 -2.57
CA ASN A 180 1.85 -16.47 -2.91
C ASN A 180 0.60 -15.68 -2.50
N GLY A 181 0.71 -14.35 -2.44
CA GLY A 181 -0.35 -13.40 -2.13
C GLY A 181 0.23 -12.06 -1.69
N GLY A 182 -0.51 -10.96 -1.80
CA GLY A 182 0.03 -9.64 -1.46
C GLY A 182 -0.06 -9.26 0.02
N ARG A 183 -0.73 -10.06 0.85
CA ARG A 183 -0.90 -9.83 2.30
C ARG A 183 0.15 -10.62 3.06
N LYS A 184 1.31 -10.04 3.33
CA LYS A 184 2.48 -10.76 3.86
C LYS A 184 3.11 -10.08 5.07
N THR A 185 3.77 -10.88 5.89
CA THR A 185 4.58 -10.45 7.03
C THR A 185 5.67 -11.49 7.33
N ASN A 186 6.76 -11.12 7.98
CA ASN A 186 7.66 -12.08 8.64
C ASN A 186 7.31 -12.32 10.12
N GLY A 187 6.39 -11.54 10.67
CA GLY A 187 5.81 -11.73 11.99
C GLY A 187 4.44 -12.39 11.90
N THR A 188 3.51 -11.94 12.73
CA THR A 188 2.08 -12.30 12.61
C THR A 188 1.25 -11.04 12.40
N ALA A 189 0.25 -11.11 11.53
CA ALA A 189 -0.70 -10.03 11.32
C ALA A 189 -2.14 -10.56 11.39
N ILE A 190 -3.00 -9.85 12.13
CA ILE A 190 -4.41 -10.21 12.29
C ILE A 190 -5.24 -8.97 12.02
N THR A 191 -6.19 -9.08 11.09
CA THR A 191 -7.08 -7.98 10.72
C THR A 191 -8.50 -8.26 11.22
N GLU A 192 -9.14 -7.26 11.81
CA GLU A 192 -10.53 -7.33 12.26
C GLU A 192 -11.53 -7.23 11.09
N PRO A 193 -12.79 -7.66 11.25
CA PRO A 193 -13.84 -7.35 10.28
C PRO A 193 -14.02 -5.84 10.07
N ILE A 194 -14.49 -5.43 8.88
CA ILE A 194 -14.82 -4.02 8.59
C ILE A 194 -15.88 -3.52 9.57
N ILE A 195 -15.63 -2.36 10.19
CA ILE A 195 -16.60 -1.68 11.05
C ILE A 195 -17.15 -0.47 10.28
N VAL A 196 -18.45 -0.48 9.96
CA VAL A 196 -19.12 0.70 9.40
C VAL A 196 -19.48 1.64 10.54
N LEU A 197 -18.83 2.81 10.58
CA LEU A 197 -19.06 3.84 11.58
C LEU A 197 -20.23 4.76 11.20
N TYR A 198 -20.41 5.00 9.90
CA TYR A 198 -21.48 5.85 9.38
C TYR A 198 -21.82 5.47 7.94
N ASP A 199 -23.11 5.35 7.63
CA ASP A 199 -23.59 5.17 6.25
C ASP A 199 -24.83 6.04 6.02
N GLY A 200 -24.58 7.23 5.46
CA GLY A 200 -25.63 8.20 5.12
C GLY A 200 -25.77 8.39 3.61
N PRO A 201 -26.73 9.22 3.18
CA PRO A 201 -26.97 9.47 1.75
C PRO A 201 -25.77 10.10 1.02
N ARG A 202 -24.95 10.90 1.72
CA ARG A 202 -23.84 11.67 1.12
C ARG A 202 -22.47 11.33 1.69
N LEU A 203 -22.38 10.62 2.80
CA LEU A 203 -21.11 10.26 3.45
C LEU A 203 -21.17 8.81 3.90
N PHE A 204 -20.08 8.12 3.70
CA PHE A 204 -19.82 6.79 4.23
C PHE A 204 -18.50 6.82 4.99
N VAL A 205 -18.46 6.17 6.16
CA VAL A 205 -17.27 6.04 6.98
C VAL A 205 -17.17 4.59 7.49
N ALA A 206 -16.03 3.95 7.22
CA ALA A 206 -15.70 2.65 7.76
C ALA A 206 -14.29 2.64 8.37
N MET A 207 -14.02 1.63 9.17
CA MET A 207 -12.74 1.43 9.82
C MET A 207 -12.25 0.00 9.60
N SER A 208 -10.96 -0.13 9.35
CA SER A 208 -10.18 -1.36 9.34
C SER A 208 -9.11 -1.27 10.42
N VAL A 209 -8.88 -2.37 11.13
CA VAL A 209 -7.85 -2.49 12.16
C VAL A 209 -7.01 -3.73 11.86
N THR A 210 -5.70 -3.55 11.77
CA THR A 210 -4.73 -4.65 11.67
C THR A 210 -3.76 -4.57 12.84
N HIS A 211 -3.65 -5.68 13.57
CA HIS A 211 -2.71 -5.88 14.66
C HIS A 211 -1.45 -6.55 14.13
N ILE A 212 -0.27 -5.96 14.40
CA ILE A 212 1.03 -6.47 13.94
C ILE A 212 1.84 -6.97 15.13
N TYR A 213 2.31 -8.21 15.03
CA TYR A 213 3.07 -8.90 16.06
C TYR A 213 4.46 -9.28 15.53
N ASP A 214 5.48 -9.16 16.37
CA ASP A 214 6.75 -9.86 16.18
C ASP A 214 6.56 -11.34 16.51
N TRP A 215 7.04 -12.22 15.64
CA TRP A 215 7.06 -13.66 15.86
C TRP A 215 8.46 -14.08 16.28
N TYR A 216 8.57 -14.76 17.43
CA TYR A 216 9.84 -15.28 17.89
C TYR A 216 9.82 -16.81 17.97
N GLU A 217 10.42 -17.42 16.95
CA GLU A 217 10.39 -18.86 16.72
C GLU A 217 10.97 -19.68 17.87
N GLU A 218 12.07 -19.21 18.50
CA GLU A 218 12.77 -19.97 19.57
C GLU A 218 11.86 -20.28 20.76
N THR A 219 10.84 -19.46 20.99
CA THR A 219 9.92 -19.61 22.14
C THR A 219 8.46 -19.74 21.73
N ASP A 220 8.14 -19.75 20.43
CA ASP A 220 6.77 -19.82 19.92
C ASP A 220 5.91 -18.62 20.38
N GLU A 221 6.51 -17.44 20.53
CA GLU A 221 5.87 -16.24 21.10
C GLU A 221 5.49 -15.19 20.06
N ASN A 222 4.36 -14.50 20.29
CA ASN A 222 3.92 -13.35 19.50
C ASN A 222 3.86 -12.09 20.37
N LEU A 223 4.66 -11.08 20.04
CA LEU A 223 4.68 -9.79 20.74
C LEU A 223 3.92 -8.73 19.93
N HIS A 224 2.81 -8.21 20.46
CA HIS A 224 1.99 -7.20 19.78
C HIS A 224 2.72 -5.86 19.76
N LEU A 225 3.14 -5.36 18.59
CA LEU A 225 3.93 -4.13 18.48
C LEU A 225 3.08 -2.89 18.23
N VAL A 226 2.22 -2.96 17.20
CA VAL A 226 1.43 -1.82 16.74
C VAL A 226 0.05 -2.23 16.25
N ASP A 227 -0.87 -1.27 16.29
CA ASP A 227 -2.12 -1.33 15.52
C ASP A 227 -2.05 -0.34 14.35
N VAL A 228 -2.34 -0.83 13.15
CA VAL A 228 -2.61 -0.01 11.96
C VAL A 228 -4.12 0.16 11.83
N VAL A 229 -4.60 1.37 12.04
CA VAL A 229 -6.02 1.73 11.97
C VAL A 229 -6.27 2.61 10.76
N LEU A 230 -7.09 2.14 9.84
CA LEU A 230 -7.44 2.84 8.61
C LEU A 230 -8.91 3.26 8.68
N THR A 231 -9.17 4.57 8.72
CA THR A 231 -10.53 5.13 8.63
C THR A 231 -10.78 5.61 7.22
N ILE A 232 -11.64 4.89 6.49
CA ILE A 232 -12.02 5.18 5.10
C ILE A 232 -13.27 6.05 5.11
N MET A 233 -13.16 7.24 4.55
CA MET A 233 -14.22 8.24 4.44
C MET A 233 -14.51 8.52 2.97
N PHE A 234 -15.69 8.15 2.50
CA PHE A 234 -16.13 8.44 1.15
C PHE A 234 -17.29 9.42 1.14
N ASN A 235 -17.02 10.64 0.67
CA ASN A 235 -18.06 11.61 0.38
C ASN A 235 -18.71 11.23 -0.96
N LYS A 236 -19.90 10.61 -0.89
CA LYS A 236 -20.62 10.04 -2.04
C LYS A 236 -21.01 11.07 -3.09
N VAL A 237 -20.97 12.37 -2.77
CA VAL A 237 -21.25 13.48 -3.68
C VAL A 237 -19.98 14.22 -4.11
N LYS A 238 -18.82 13.61 -3.95
CA LYS A 238 -17.52 14.11 -4.43
C LYS A 238 -16.81 12.97 -5.16
N LYS A 239 -15.64 13.27 -5.75
CA LYS A 239 -14.81 12.29 -6.48
C LYS A 239 -13.57 11.91 -5.68
N GLN A 240 -13.67 12.00 -4.35
CA GLN A 240 -12.54 11.78 -3.44
C GLN A 240 -12.88 10.81 -2.31
N VAL A 241 -11.91 10.00 -1.94
CA VAL A 241 -11.93 9.11 -0.78
C VAL A 241 -10.78 9.52 0.12
N VAL A 242 -11.08 9.83 1.38
CA VAL A 242 -10.07 10.15 2.39
C VAL A 242 -9.81 8.91 3.23
N VAL A 243 -8.54 8.56 3.43
CA VAL A 243 -8.13 7.46 4.32
C VAL A 243 -7.20 8.02 5.37
N ILE A 244 -7.70 8.12 6.61
CA ILE A 244 -6.88 8.46 7.78
C ILE A 244 -6.18 7.18 8.24
N LYS A 245 -4.87 7.27 8.42
CA LYS A 245 -4.00 6.14 8.77
C LYS A 245 -3.34 6.42 10.10
N ASP A 246 -3.80 5.75 11.15
CA ASP A 246 -3.20 5.84 12.48
C ASP A 246 -2.35 4.61 12.74
N VAL A 247 -1.06 4.79 13.03
CA VAL A 247 -0.18 3.71 13.52
C VAL A 247 0.03 3.94 15.01
N LYS A 248 -0.45 3.01 15.83
CA LYS A 248 -0.51 3.15 17.29
C LYS A 248 0.43 2.18 17.98
N PHE A 249 1.24 2.69 18.88
CA PHE A 249 2.11 1.89 19.74
C PHE A 249 1.28 1.05 20.72
N ILE A 250 1.70 -0.20 20.93
CA ILE A 250 1.13 -1.07 21.96
C ILE A 250 2.05 -1.08 23.17
N ASP A 251 1.52 -0.61 24.31
CA ASP A 251 2.27 -0.50 25.56
C ASP A 251 2.72 -1.88 26.04
N GLN A 252 4.04 -2.04 26.19
CA GLN A 252 4.65 -3.28 26.68
C GLN A 252 4.94 -3.24 28.18
N ALA A 253 5.09 -4.42 28.78
CA ALA A 253 5.64 -4.54 30.13
C ALA A 253 7.08 -3.95 30.21
N LYS A 254 7.57 -3.79 31.45
CA LYS A 254 8.97 -3.41 31.68
C LYS A 254 9.91 -4.51 31.16
N PHE A 255 11.07 -4.13 30.65
CA PHE A 255 12.11 -5.04 30.15
C PHE A 255 11.63 -5.95 29.00
N VAL A 256 10.87 -5.37 28.06
CA VAL A 256 10.49 -6.04 26.81
C VAL A 256 11.14 -5.33 25.64
N ILE A 257 10.79 -4.06 25.42
CA ILE A 257 11.46 -3.19 24.44
C ILE A 257 12.60 -2.46 25.16
N ALA A 258 13.81 -2.58 24.63
CA ALA A 258 15.01 -1.91 25.10
C ALA A 258 15.19 -0.52 24.44
N ASP A 259 16.35 0.08 24.65
CA ASP A 259 16.75 1.35 24.06
C ASP A 259 17.03 1.20 22.55
N LEU A 260 16.40 2.04 21.73
CA LEU A 260 16.61 2.09 20.29
C LEU A 260 17.83 2.98 19.96
N PRO A 261 18.92 2.45 19.39
CA PRO A 261 20.04 3.27 18.93
C PRO A 261 19.72 3.94 17.59
N ILE A 262 19.95 5.24 17.48
CA ILE A 262 19.87 5.99 16.21
C ILE A 262 21.01 7.01 16.13
N THR A 263 21.35 7.43 14.92
CA THR A 263 22.24 8.57 14.70
C THR A 263 21.42 9.75 14.18
N THR A 264 21.56 10.92 14.82
CA THR A 264 20.85 12.15 14.42
C THR A 264 21.35 12.66 13.05
N PRO A 265 20.64 13.59 12.41
CA PRO A 265 21.10 14.22 11.16
C PRO A 265 22.48 14.88 11.29
N GLU A 266 22.86 15.33 12.49
CA GLU A 266 24.15 15.94 12.79
C GLU A 266 25.28 14.92 13.00
N GLY A 267 24.98 13.61 12.96
CA GLY A 267 25.95 12.54 13.16
C GLY A 267 26.19 12.16 14.62
N GLU A 268 25.30 12.53 15.54
CA GLU A 268 25.38 12.16 16.95
C GLU A 268 24.66 10.83 17.21
N ASP A 269 25.34 9.87 17.82
CA ASP A 269 24.73 8.60 18.23
C ASP A 269 23.98 8.78 19.55
N ILE A 270 22.69 8.46 19.55
CA ILE A 270 21.80 8.59 20.70
C ILE A 270 21.03 7.29 20.92
N THR A 271 20.49 7.12 22.11
CA THR A 271 19.53 6.05 22.41
C THR A 271 18.19 6.63 22.82
N ILE A 272 17.11 6.03 22.32
CA ILE A 272 15.74 6.39 22.66
C ILE A 272 15.12 5.23 23.45
N PRO A 273 14.84 5.43 24.75
CA PRO A 273 14.27 4.37 25.56
C PRO A 273 12.92 3.89 25.05
N ARG A 274 12.75 2.57 24.95
CA ARG A 274 11.46 1.89 24.69
C ARG A 274 10.77 2.44 23.45
N ALA A 275 11.42 2.29 22.29
CA ALA A 275 10.96 2.89 21.06
C ALA A 275 11.04 1.95 19.86
N LEU A 276 10.15 2.19 18.89
CA LEU A 276 10.09 1.50 17.60
C LEU A 276 10.37 2.52 16.51
N LEU A 277 11.35 2.25 15.65
CA LEU A 277 11.49 2.96 14.39
C LEU A 277 10.52 2.35 13.39
N VAL A 278 9.66 3.18 12.80
CA VAL A 278 8.63 2.74 11.85
C VAL A 278 8.79 3.48 10.53
N GLN A 279 8.82 2.72 9.44
CA GLN A 279 8.68 3.22 8.06
C GLN A 279 7.36 2.68 7.50
N PHE A 280 6.40 3.57 7.25
CA PHE A 280 5.05 3.20 6.82
C PHE A 280 4.70 3.86 5.49
N SER A 281 4.29 3.07 4.49
CA SER A 281 4.03 3.56 3.15
C SER A 281 2.73 3.06 2.53
N ASN A 282 2.19 3.87 1.62
CA ASN A 282 1.26 3.40 0.60
C ASN A 282 2.04 2.91 -0.62
N ARG A 283 1.53 1.86 -1.30
CA ARG A 283 2.15 1.27 -2.49
C ARG A 283 1.09 0.87 -3.49
N GLU A 284 1.05 1.58 -4.61
CA GLU A 284 -0.13 1.57 -5.46
C GLU A 284 0.24 1.70 -6.94
N GLU A 285 -0.19 0.72 -7.72
CA GLU A 285 -0.14 0.71 -9.17
C GLU A 285 -1.38 1.39 -9.75
N TRP A 286 -1.20 2.27 -10.73
CA TRP A 286 -2.26 3.07 -11.35
C TRP A 286 -2.51 2.67 -12.82
N ASP A 287 -3.45 1.75 -13.04
CA ASP A 287 -3.87 1.27 -14.36
C ASP A 287 -4.90 2.19 -15.05
N LEU A 288 -4.71 3.50 -14.96
CA LEU A 288 -5.69 4.49 -15.42
C LEU A 288 -5.84 4.54 -16.96
N GLY A 289 -4.78 4.18 -17.69
CA GLY A 289 -4.77 4.21 -19.15
C GLY A 289 -5.86 3.36 -19.80
N ALA A 290 -6.21 3.68 -21.03
CA ALA A 290 -7.13 2.92 -21.83
C ALA A 290 -6.42 1.86 -22.68
N LYS A 291 -7.16 0.80 -23.01
CA LYS A 291 -6.76 -0.21 -24.00
C LYS A 291 -6.97 0.29 -25.43
N GLY A 292 -6.07 -0.05 -26.34
CA GLY A 292 -6.22 0.19 -27.78
C GLY A 292 -5.96 1.62 -28.24
N VAL A 293 -5.27 2.43 -27.43
CA VAL A 293 -4.90 3.81 -27.78
C VAL A 293 -3.68 3.79 -28.70
N ALA A 294 -3.82 4.36 -29.89
CA ALA A 294 -2.78 4.33 -30.91
C ALA A 294 -1.46 4.94 -30.41
N ASN A 295 -0.35 4.26 -30.72
CA ASN A 295 1.01 4.66 -30.35
C ASN A 295 1.31 4.70 -28.84
N THR A 296 0.50 4.04 -28.02
CA THR A 296 0.74 3.90 -26.58
C THR A 296 0.62 2.44 -26.18
N VAL A 297 1.10 2.12 -24.98
CA VAL A 297 0.93 0.79 -24.39
C VAL A 297 -0.46 0.73 -23.73
N ASP A 298 -1.15 -0.41 -23.84
CA ASP A 298 -2.43 -0.59 -23.13
C ASP A 298 -2.25 -0.32 -21.63
N TYR A 299 -3.16 0.49 -21.06
CA TYR A 299 -3.14 0.90 -19.64
C TYR A 299 -1.95 1.79 -19.23
N SER A 300 -1.22 2.36 -20.19
CA SER A 300 -0.18 3.32 -19.86
C SER A 300 -0.74 4.67 -19.41
N SER A 301 0.00 5.37 -18.56
CA SER A 301 -0.33 6.71 -18.08
C SER A 301 0.92 7.59 -18.06
N TYR A 302 0.69 8.90 -18.07
CA TYR A 302 1.67 9.90 -17.66
C TYR A 302 1.60 10.08 -16.14
N VAL A 303 2.69 10.45 -15.48
CA VAL A 303 2.72 10.66 -14.03
C VAL A 303 3.70 11.74 -13.65
N HIS A 304 3.24 12.62 -12.76
CA HIS A 304 4.11 13.55 -12.04
C HIS A 304 3.78 13.54 -10.55
N PHE A 305 4.79 13.54 -9.70
CA PHE A 305 4.67 13.53 -8.25
C PHE A 305 5.14 14.85 -7.64
N TYR A 306 4.19 15.73 -7.37
CA TYR A 306 4.44 17.05 -6.78
C TYR A 306 4.74 16.89 -5.28
N THR A 307 6.02 16.87 -4.90
CA THR A 307 6.42 16.65 -3.49
C THR A 307 6.95 17.90 -2.82
N LYS A 308 6.78 18.02 -1.51
CA LYS A 308 7.36 19.12 -0.73
C LYS A 308 8.87 18.95 -0.57
N GLY A 309 9.31 17.71 -0.40
CA GLY A 309 10.70 17.38 -0.19
C GLY A 309 11.52 17.51 -1.45
N THR A 310 12.83 17.42 -1.30
CA THR A 310 13.75 17.29 -2.42
C THR A 310 14.75 16.19 -2.13
N ALA A 311 15.16 15.47 -3.16
CA ALA A 311 15.98 14.27 -3.07
C ALA A 311 16.63 13.97 -4.43
N PRO A 312 17.49 12.95 -4.57
CA PRO A 312 18.00 12.57 -5.88
C PRO A 312 16.87 12.24 -6.86
N ASN A 313 16.84 12.93 -8.00
CA ASN A 313 15.78 12.88 -9.03
C ASN A 313 14.49 13.64 -8.69
N ASP A 314 14.51 14.44 -7.63
CA ASP A 314 13.49 15.42 -7.28
C ASP A 314 14.17 16.70 -6.75
N ASN A 315 14.30 17.71 -7.63
CA ASN A 315 15.05 18.92 -7.30
C ASN A 315 14.16 20.12 -6.97
N GLU A 316 12.84 19.97 -7.02
CA GLU A 316 11.88 21.06 -6.89
C GLU A 316 10.95 20.83 -5.70
N SER A 317 10.60 21.90 -4.99
CA SER A 317 9.66 21.80 -3.86
C SER A 317 8.29 22.24 -4.34
N GLU A 318 7.45 21.25 -4.63
CA GLU A 318 6.16 21.37 -5.32
C GLU A 318 4.96 20.99 -4.44
N GLY A 319 5.18 20.74 -3.14
CA GLY A 319 4.12 20.41 -2.19
C GLY A 319 2.97 21.42 -2.18
N GLN A 320 1.74 20.91 -2.13
CA GLN A 320 0.50 21.68 -2.25
C GLN A 320 -0.04 22.09 -0.88
N PRO A 321 -0.57 23.31 -0.69
CA PRO A 321 -1.15 23.73 0.58
C PRO A 321 -2.30 22.82 1.04
N THR A 322 -2.45 22.66 2.36
CA THR A 322 -3.58 21.96 2.97
C THR A 322 -4.03 22.63 4.27
N VAL A 323 -5.23 22.31 4.73
CA VAL A 323 -5.73 22.69 6.06
C VAL A 323 -5.12 21.84 7.18
N TYR A 324 -4.58 20.67 6.84
CA TYR A 324 -3.92 19.82 7.81
C TYR A 324 -2.54 20.38 8.17
N ASN A 325 -2.30 20.61 9.46
CA ASN A 325 -1.08 21.23 9.98
C ASN A 325 -0.58 20.50 11.24
N ASP A 326 0.43 21.05 11.90
CA ASP A 326 0.98 20.50 13.15
C ASP A 326 -0.04 20.26 14.27
N ALA A 327 -1.23 20.86 14.25
CA ALA A 327 -2.30 20.57 15.21
C ALA A 327 -3.07 19.25 14.93
N TRP A 328 -2.88 18.64 13.76
CA TRP A 328 -3.57 17.41 13.34
C TRP A 328 -2.80 16.12 13.63
N THR A 329 -1.55 16.23 14.10
CA THR A 329 -0.74 15.08 14.51
C THR A 329 -0.12 15.33 15.88
N MET A 330 0.12 14.25 16.62
CA MET A 330 0.92 14.30 17.86
C MET A 330 2.40 14.02 17.57
N LEU A 331 2.70 13.47 16.39
CA LEU A 331 4.02 12.99 16.01
C LEU A 331 4.28 13.37 14.55
N PRO A 332 5.18 14.34 14.29
CA PRO A 332 5.67 14.59 12.94
C PRO A 332 6.62 13.46 12.49
N THR A 333 6.89 13.39 11.20
CA THR A 333 7.94 12.52 10.64
C THR A 333 9.32 12.88 11.17
N LEU A 334 10.28 11.99 11.00
CA LEU A 334 11.67 12.21 11.38
C LEU A 334 12.31 13.36 10.61
N PRO A 335 13.25 14.09 11.21
CA PRO A 335 14.15 14.98 10.46
C PRO A 335 14.88 14.23 9.34
N ALA A 336 15.12 14.89 8.21
CA ALA A 336 15.89 14.33 7.10
C ALA A 336 17.26 13.79 7.54
N ASN A 337 17.72 12.71 6.91
CA ASN A 337 19.03 12.07 7.16
C ASN A 337 19.21 11.43 8.54
N VAL A 338 18.14 11.04 9.24
CA VAL A 338 18.28 10.15 10.40
C VAL A 338 18.88 8.83 9.92
N THR A 339 19.77 8.26 10.72
CA THR A 339 20.49 7.04 10.38
C THR A 339 20.21 5.93 11.40
N TYR A 340 19.95 4.73 10.90
CA TYR A 340 19.79 3.52 11.70
C TYR A 340 20.68 2.42 11.12
N GLY A 341 21.51 1.78 11.96
CA GLY A 341 22.43 0.74 11.49
C GLY A 341 23.41 1.20 10.39
N GLY A 342 23.79 2.48 10.40
CA GLY A 342 24.66 3.08 9.38
C GLY A 342 23.99 3.41 8.04
N VAL A 343 22.67 3.25 7.94
CA VAL A 343 21.87 3.61 6.75
C VAL A 343 21.02 4.83 7.03
N LYS A 344 21.09 5.84 6.15
CA LYS A 344 20.16 6.96 6.15
C LYS A 344 18.78 6.47 5.71
N ILE A 345 17.80 6.57 6.60
CA ILE A 345 16.49 5.99 6.36
C ILE A 345 15.58 6.92 5.56
N ASN A 346 15.72 8.24 5.71
CA ASN A 346 14.78 9.20 5.14
C ASN A 346 15.42 10.40 4.44
N ALA A 347 14.88 10.77 3.27
CA ALA A 347 15.36 11.92 2.51
C ALA A 347 14.81 13.27 3.02
N TRP A 348 13.59 13.29 3.54
CA TRP A 348 12.90 14.52 3.95
C TRP A 348 12.25 14.43 5.35
N GLY A 349 11.95 15.60 5.89
CA GLY A 349 11.28 15.82 7.17
C GLY A 349 12.07 16.74 8.12
N PRO A 350 11.50 17.12 9.27
CA PRO A 350 10.22 16.64 9.80
C PRO A 350 9.03 17.40 9.20
N GLU A 351 7.92 16.69 9.02
CA GLU A 351 6.63 17.23 8.57
C GLU A 351 5.50 16.62 9.43
N PRO A 352 4.39 17.34 9.66
CA PRO A 352 4.04 18.63 9.11
C PRO A 352 4.67 19.78 9.93
N LYS A 353 4.94 20.90 9.26
CA LYS A 353 5.18 22.20 9.92
C LYS A 353 3.85 22.92 10.19
N THR A 354 3.92 24.13 10.75
CA THR A 354 2.75 24.98 11.02
C THR A 354 1.90 25.26 9.78
N ASN A 355 2.53 25.35 8.61
CA ASN A 355 1.85 25.33 7.32
C ASN A 355 2.12 23.96 6.70
N GLY A 356 1.17 23.04 6.85
CA GLY A 356 1.29 21.70 6.26
C GLY A 356 1.07 21.73 4.75
N THR A 357 1.62 20.71 4.09
CA THR A 357 1.46 20.49 2.65
C THR A 357 1.04 19.05 2.38
N TYR A 358 0.28 18.86 1.31
CA TYR A 358 0.16 17.58 0.63
C TYR A 358 1.34 17.39 -0.32
N ASP A 359 1.82 16.17 -0.44
CA ASP A 359 2.49 15.71 -1.66
C ASP A 359 1.45 15.04 -2.55
N VAL A 360 1.46 15.24 -3.86
CA VAL A 360 0.39 14.78 -4.76
C VAL A 360 0.96 14.05 -5.96
N ALA A 361 0.64 12.77 -6.11
CA ALA A 361 0.87 12.05 -7.36
C ALA A 361 -0.33 12.28 -8.29
N GLN A 362 -0.09 12.84 -9.47
CA GLN A 362 -1.09 12.98 -10.53
C GLN A 362 -0.78 11.99 -11.66
N ILE A 363 -1.80 11.26 -12.10
CA ILE A 363 -1.71 10.27 -13.16
C ILE A 363 -2.67 10.66 -14.28
N ILE A 364 -2.18 10.85 -15.51
CA ILE A 364 -3.01 11.20 -16.68
C ILE A 364 -3.11 10.01 -17.62
N SER A 365 -4.33 9.62 -17.99
CA SER A 365 -4.53 8.46 -18.89
C SER A 365 -3.91 8.67 -20.28
N ASN A 366 -3.42 7.61 -20.93
CA ASN A 366 -2.87 7.69 -22.30
C ASN A 366 -3.82 8.25 -23.36
N ASP A 367 -5.14 8.13 -23.17
CA ASP A 367 -6.16 8.73 -24.03
C ASP A 367 -6.48 10.19 -23.68
N LYS A 368 -5.82 10.75 -22.66
CA LYS A 368 -5.93 12.14 -22.20
C LYS A 368 -7.36 12.52 -21.86
N LYS A 369 -8.08 11.62 -21.17
CA LYS A 369 -9.48 11.84 -20.79
C LYS A 369 -9.70 11.89 -19.29
N TYR A 370 -8.83 11.28 -18.51
CA TYR A 370 -9.01 11.12 -17.08
C TYR A 370 -7.74 11.43 -16.32
N VAL A 371 -7.93 11.93 -15.11
CA VAL A 371 -6.87 12.17 -14.13
C VAL A 371 -7.18 11.32 -12.90
N GLY A 372 -6.21 10.52 -12.47
CA GLY A 372 -6.18 9.90 -11.15
C GLY A 372 -5.24 10.70 -10.25
N TRP A 373 -5.51 10.74 -8.96
CA TRP A 373 -4.58 11.35 -8.02
C TRP A 373 -4.56 10.67 -6.66
N HIS A 374 -3.42 10.82 -6.00
CA HIS A 374 -3.18 10.43 -4.61
C HIS A 374 -2.43 11.55 -3.90
N ALA A 375 -3.09 12.21 -2.96
CA ALA A 375 -2.46 13.18 -2.08
C ALA A 375 -2.07 12.55 -0.74
N PHE A 376 -0.94 12.96 -0.18
CA PHE A 376 -0.33 12.43 1.04
C PHE A 376 -0.10 13.56 2.03
N TRP A 377 -0.59 13.40 3.25
CA TRP A 377 -0.27 14.29 4.36
C TRP A 377 0.11 13.47 5.61
N PRO A 378 1.08 13.91 6.43
CA PRO A 378 2.04 14.99 6.17
C PRO A 378 2.83 14.76 4.87
N SER A 379 3.56 15.77 4.41
CA SER A 379 4.52 15.55 3.33
C SER A 379 5.49 14.41 3.69
N LEU A 380 5.84 13.64 2.68
CA LEU A 380 6.46 12.34 2.76
C LEU A 380 7.93 12.44 3.22
N SER A 381 8.40 11.38 3.85
CA SER A 381 9.81 11.16 4.16
C SER A 381 10.57 10.70 2.92
N ASP A 382 9.95 9.80 2.14
CA ASP A 382 10.47 9.25 0.88
C ASP A 382 9.32 8.95 -0.10
N TRP A 383 9.61 8.97 -1.39
CA TRP A 383 8.61 8.84 -2.45
C TRP A 383 9.19 8.29 -3.75
N SER A 384 8.34 7.73 -4.60
CA SER A 384 8.69 7.39 -5.98
C SER A 384 7.43 7.24 -6.83
N ALA A 385 7.47 7.65 -8.09
CA ALA A 385 6.44 7.43 -9.10
C ALA A 385 6.65 6.15 -9.93
N ASP A 386 7.82 5.51 -9.83
CA ASP A 386 8.22 4.31 -10.60
C ASP A 386 8.94 3.28 -9.69
N ALA A 387 8.27 2.85 -8.63
CA ALA A 387 8.85 1.98 -7.59
C ALA A 387 8.94 0.49 -7.97
N ALA A 388 8.35 0.08 -9.10
CA ALA A 388 8.35 -1.31 -9.56
C ALA A 388 9.65 -1.72 -10.29
N ARG A 389 10.51 -0.76 -10.65
CA ARG A 389 11.60 -0.95 -11.60
C ARG A 389 12.77 -1.80 -11.05
N GLY A 390 13.27 -2.69 -11.92
CA GLY A 390 14.22 -3.75 -11.59
C GLY A 390 15.56 -3.38 -10.93
N SER A 391 16.07 -2.16 -11.11
CA SER A 391 17.39 -1.74 -10.60
C SER A 391 17.37 -1.24 -9.15
N VAL A 392 16.20 -0.90 -8.60
CA VAL A 392 16.06 -0.36 -7.22
C VAL A 392 14.95 -1.08 -6.45
N LYS A 393 13.85 -1.42 -7.15
CA LYS A 393 12.65 -2.10 -6.65
C LYS A 393 12.33 -1.75 -5.19
N THR A 394 11.76 -0.58 -4.98
CA THR A 394 11.32 -0.16 -3.65
C THR A 394 9.93 -0.68 -3.31
N TRP A 395 9.17 -1.25 -4.25
CA TRP A 395 7.80 -1.75 -3.99
C TRP A 395 7.67 -2.85 -2.92
N PHE A 396 8.74 -3.58 -2.57
CA PHE A 396 8.69 -4.71 -1.62
C PHE A 396 9.45 -4.49 -0.30
N ARG A 397 10.08 -3.33 -0.10
CA ARG A 397 10.86 -2.98 1.11
C ARG A 397 10.72 -1.51 1.46
N ALA A 398 11.04 -1.11 2.69
CA ALA A 398 11.16 0.30 3.05
C ALA A 398 12.19 1.04 2.15
N MET A 399 11.92 2.32 1.89
CA MET A 399 12.82 3.21 1.17
C MET A 399 13.96 3.70 2.07
N LYS A 400 14.99 4.22 1.43
CA LYS A 400 16.16 4.82 2.05
C LYS A 400 16.37 6.21 1.45
N ALA A 401 17.04 7.09 2.18
CA ALA A 401 17.36 8.44 1.69
C ALA A 401 18.15 8.44 0.37
N ASP A 402 18.96 7.40 0.14
CA ASP A 402 19.80 7.25 -1.06
C ASP A 402 19.10 6.48 -2.20
N ASP A 403 17.89 5.95 -1.99
CA ASP A 403 17.09 5.41 -3.09
C ASP A 403 16.74 6.54 -4.07
N PRO A 404 16.43 6.22 -5.34
CA PRO A 404 15.95 7.24 -6.27
C PRO A 404 14.50 7.67 -5.98
N HIS A 405 14.31 8.96 -5.76
CA HIS A 405 13.02 9.61 -5.52
C HIS A 405 12.44 10.14 -6.83
N TRP A 406 12.17 9.24 -7.77
CA TRP A 406 11.61 9.65 -9.07
C TRP A 406 10.23 10.26 -8.91
N ILE A 407 10.04 11.45 -9.48
CA ILE A 407 8.74 12.11 -9.55
C ILE A 407 8.02 11.89 -10.89
N ASP A 408 8.74 11.37 -11.88
CA ASP A 408 8.23 10.95 -13.19
C ASP A 408 8.72 9.52 -13.49
N SER A 409 8.46 9.01 -14.71
CA SER A 409 9.12 7.78 -15.18
C SER A 409 10.65 7.89 -15.12
N TYR A 410 11.32 6.84 -14.64
CA TYR A 410 12.80 6.80 -14.63
C TYR A 410 13.42 7.05 -16.02
N SER A 411 12.78 6.57 -17.09
CA SER A 411 13.31 6.71 -18.45
C SER A 411 13.03 8.08 -19.08
N GLY A 412 12.29 8.97 -18.40
CA GLY A 412 11.75 10.19 -18.98
C GLY A 412 10.87 9.94 -20.21
N SER A 413 10.29 8.73 -20.31
CA SER A 413 9.55 8.25 -21.48
C SER A 413 8.16 7.86 -21.02
N GLU A 414 7.20 8.71 -21.35
CA GLU A 414 5.80 8.56 -20.98
C GLU A 414 4.89 8.66 -22.22
N PRO A 415 3.68 8.08 -22.18
CA PRO A 415 3.10 7.34 -21.08
C PRO A 415 3.73 5.95 -20.94
N PHE A 416 3.84 5.43 -19.72
CA PHE A 416 4.34 4.07 -19.46
C PHE A 416 3.30 3.23 -18.73
N LEU A 417 3.45 1.91 -18.85
CA LEU A 417 2.52 0.97 -18.25
C LEU A 417 2.55 1.08 -16.72
N ALA A 418 1.37 1.35 -16.15
CA ALA A 418 1.07 1.14 -14.74
C ALA A 418 2.10 1.78 -13.78
N PRO A 419 2.12 3.12 -13.65
CA PRO A 419 2.92 3.79 -12.63
C PRO A 419 2.67 3.19 -11.25
N LEU A 420 3.73 2.73 -10.59
CA LEU A 420 3.66 2.24 -9.21
C LEU A 420 4.24 3.31 -8.30
N ILE A 421 3.34 4.01 -7.62
CA ILE A 421 3.69 5.06 -6.69
C ILE A 421 3.96 4.48 -5.30
N VAL A 422 4.95 5.04 -4.62
CA VAL A 422 5.23 4.82 -3.20
C VAL A 422 5.29 6.18 -2.54
N GLY A 423 4.59 6.32 -1.41
CA GLY A 423 4.79 7.43 -0.49
C GLY A 423 4.96 6.90 0.93
N GLU A 424 6.09 7.21 1.55
CA GLU A 424 6.52 6.69 2.85
C GLU A 424 6.65 7.79 3.91
N TRP A 425 6.26 7.47 5.14
CA TRP A 425 6.46 8.27 6.33
C TRP A 425 7.34 7.50 7.32
N ASP A 426 8.36 8.18 7.84
CA ASP A 426 9.25 7.61 8.86
C ASP A 426 9.09 8.34 10.18
N PHE A 427 8.90 7.61 11.26
CA PHE A 427 8.64 8.15 12.59
C PHE A 427 9.07 7.17 13.68
N ILE A 428 9.17 7.67 14.92
CA ILE A 428 9.52 6.85 16.07
C ILE A 428 8.35 6.79 17.05
N LEU A 429 7.83 5.58 17.25
CA LEU A 429 6.80 5.31 18.23
C LEU A 429 7.43 4.99 19.59
N SER A 430 6.79 5.44 20.66
CA SER A 430 7.19 5.14 22.04
C SER A 430 6.00 5.21 22.99
N ASP A 431 6.19 4.76 24.23
CA ASP A 431 5.19 4.83 25.32
C ASP A 431 5.01 6.25 25.89
N ARG A 432 5.62 7.27 25.29
CA ARG A 432 5.54 8.67 25.72
C ARG A 432 5.70 9.62 24.54
N GLU A 433 5.39 10.89 24.79
CA GLU A 433 5.52 11.98 23.83
C GLU A 433 6.57 12.97 24.34
N GLU A 434 7.65 13.12 23.58
CA GLU A 434 8.71 14.08 23.90
C GLU A 434 9.54 14.41 22.66
N LYS A 435 10.33 15.48 22.78
CA LYS A 435 11.37 15.82 21.81
C LYS A 435 12.75 15.48 22.39
N VAL A 436 13.29 14.33 22.00
CA VAL A 436 14.60 13.84 22.44
C VAL A 436 15.69 14.76 21.91
N MET A 437 16.51 15.28 22.82
CA MET A 437 17.60 16.22 22.53
C MET A 437 17.18 17.48 21.75
N ASN A 438 15.90 17.86 21.80
CA ASN A 438 15.31 18.91 20.97
C ASN A 438 15.39 18.68 19.45
N ILE A 439 15.71 17.45 19.01
CA ILE A 439 15.91 17.09 17.59
C ILE A 439 14.81 16.13 17.12
N ILE A 440 14.66 15.01 17.81
CA ILE A 440 13.81 13.89 17.39
C ILE A 440 12.51 13.91 18.16
N ASN A 441 11.37 13.91 17.46
CA ASN A 441 10.07 13.75 18.10
C ASN A 441 9.76 12.26 18.22
N ILE A 442 9.23 11.85 19.37
CA ILE A 442 8.68 10.52 19.60
C ILE A 442 7.25 10.66 20.12
N GLY A 443 6.41 9.65 19.87
CA GLY A 443 5.02 9.69 20.30
C GLY A 443 4.34 8.33 20.28
N ARG A 444 3.15 8.27 20.88
CA ARG A 444 2.37 7.01 20.98
C ARG A 444 1.63 6.64 19.70
N GLN A 445 1.45 7.60 18.80
CA GLN A 445 0.71 7.43 17.56
C GLN A 445 1.22 8.38 16.49
N PHE A 446 1.38 7.85 15.28
CA PHE A 446 1.54 8.64 14.07
C PHE A 446 0.22 8.67 13.30
N ARG A 447 -0.04 9.79 12.61
CA ARG A 447 -1.17 9.93 11.70
C ARG A 447 -0.70 10.36 10.31
N GLY A 448 -0.99 9.53 9.32
CA GLY A 448 -1.02 9.89 7.90
C GLY A 448 -2.45 10.09 7.42
N VAL A 449 -2.62 10.83 6.35
CA VAL A 449 -3.88 11.02 5.62
C VAL A 449 -3.57 10.87 4.14
N SER A 450 -4.40 10.10 3.45
CA SER A 450 -4.38 10.09 1.99
C SER A 450 -5.72 10.47 1.40
N VAL A 451 -5.68 11.16 0.27
CA VAL A 451 -6.85 11.50 -0.52
C VAL A 451 -6.69 10.93 -1.91
N TYR A 452 -7.61 10.06 -2.29
CA TYR A 452 -7.64 9.39 -3.58
C TYR A 452 -8.77 9.94 -4.43
N GLY A 453 -8.60 9.97 -5.75
CA GLY A 453 -9.74 10.19 -6.63
C GLY A 453 -9.44 9.98 -8.11
N VAL A 454 -10.51 10.06 -8.90
CA VAL A 454 -10.46 10.04 -10.36
C VAL A 454 -11.48 11.05 -10.92
N THR A 455 -11.03 11.87 -11.88
CA THR A 455 -11.82 12.93 -12.53
C THR A 455 -11.66 12.86 -14.04
N ASP A 456 -12.44 13.68 -14.75
CA ASP A 456 -12.12 14.01 -16.14
C ASP A 456 -10.81 14.83 -16.17
N LEU A 457 -10.07 14.76 -17.28
CA LEU A 457 -8.97 15.69 -17.54
C LEU A 457 -9.54 17.03 -17.98
N ASN A 458 -9.30 18.09 -17.19
CA ASN A 458 -9.76 19.44 -17.46
C ASN A 458 -8.63 20.30 -18.04
N ASP A 459 -7.60 20.50 -17.23
CA ASP A 459 -6.43 21.34 -17.53
C ASP A 459 -5.13 20.81 -16.90
N GLY A 460 -5.16 19.62 -16.29
CA GLY A 460 -3.95 18.92 -15.89
C GLY A 460 -3.02 18.69 -17.08
N ASP A 461 -1.72 18.77 -16.82
CA ASP A 461 -0.70 18.63 -17.86
C ASP A 461 0.54 17.94 -17.31
N ASP A 462 1.32 17.37 -18.22
CA ASP A 462 2.54 16.63 -17.91
C ASP A 462 3.62 16.94 -18.95
N ALA A 463 4.82 17.29 -18.50
CA ALA A 463 5.91 17.73 -19.37
C ALA A 463 6.34 16.67 -20.40
N ASN A 464 6.12 15.39 -20.11
CA ASN A 464 6.46 14.28 -21.01
C ASN A 464 5.36 14.01 -22.07
N MET A 465 4.25 14.76 -22.07
CA MET A 465 3.24 14.71 -23.14
C MET A 465 3.73 15.29 -24.48
N GLY A 466 4.82 16.05 -24.48
CA GLY A 466 5.51 16.53 -25.67
C GLY A 466 5.85 18.03 -25.63
N SER A 467 6.31 18.56 -26.77
CA SER A 467 6.69 19.98 -26.88
C SER A 467 5.50 20.90 -26.59
N GLY A 468 5.69 21.84 -25.65
CA GLY A 468 4.67 22.82 -25.25
C GLY A 468 3.83 22.40 -24.03
N HIS A 469 4.05 21.21 -23.49
CA HIS A 469 3.45 20.73 -22.25
C HIS A 469 4.35 21.03 -21.04
N ASN A 470 3.75 21.19 -19.85
CA ASN A 470 4.43 21.38 -18.58
C ASN A 470 3.74 20.54 -17.49
N ASN A 471 4.37 20.40 -16.33
CA ASN A 471 3.70 19.81 -15.17
C ASN A 471 2.68 20.81 -14.60
N LEU A 472 1.40 20.43 -14.62
CA LEU A 472 0.31 21.19 -14.04
C LEU A 472 -0.68 20.25 -13.35
N LEU A 473 -0.94 20.48 -12.06
CA LEU A 473 -2.04 19.82 -11.36
C LEU A 473 -3.39 20.26 -11.94
N ASP A 474 -4.25 19.28 -12.20
CA ASP A 474 -5.60 19.51 -12.71
C ASP A 474 -6.41 20.34 -11.73
N SER A 475 -7.13 21.32 -12.25
CA SER A 475 -7.93 22.24 -11.45
C SER A 475 -9.01 21.53 -10.63
N GLU A 476 -9.57 20.42 -11.12
CA GLU A 476 -10.56 19.66 -10.36
C GLU A 476 -9.91 18.91 -9.19
N VAL A 477 -8.67 18.41 -9.36
CA VAL A 477 -7.89 17.81 -8.27
C VAL A 477 -7.64 18.86 -7.18
N LEU A 478 -7.19 20.06 -7.55
CA LEU A 478 -7.00 21.17 -6.60
C LEU A 478 -8.31 21.57 -5.91
N TYR A 479 -9.42 21.64 -6.66
CA TYR A 479 -10.74 21.92 -6.07
C TYR A 479 -11.13 20.88 -5.02
N GLN A 480 -10.92 19.59 -5.31
CA GLN A 480 -11.19 18.48 -4.38
C GLN A 480 -10.33 18.57 -3.12
N LEU A 481 -9.02 18.80 -3.27
CA LEU A 481 -8.09 18.91 -2.13
C LEU A 481 -8.37 20.13 -1.24
N ASN A 482 -8.84 21.25 -1.82
CA ASN A 482 -9.19 22.45 -1.07
C ASN A 482 -10.51 22.34 -0.26
N GLU A 483 -11.33 21.33 -0.53
CA GLU A 483 -12.60 21.08 0.18
C GLU A 483 -12.45 20.18 1.40
N ILE A 484 -11.25 19.64 1.64
CA ILE A 484 -10.92 18.70 2.73
C ILE A 484 -10.28 19.44 3.89
#